data_AF-A0A7G8J9W6-F1
#
_entry.id   AF-A0A7G8J9W6-F1
#
_cell.length_a   1.000
_cell.length_b   1.000
_cell.length_c   1.000
_cell.angle_alpha   90.00
_cell.angle_beta   90.00
_cell.angle_gamma   90.00
#
_symmetry.space_group_name_H-M   'P 1'
#
loop_
_entity.id
_entity.type
_entity.pdbx_description
1 polymer ?
#
loop_
_entity_poly.entity_id
_entity_poly.type
_entity_poly.pdbx_seq_one_letter_code
_entity_poly.pdbx_strand_id
1 'polypeptide(L)'
;MIVRNEQERLGACLDSVKAFTDEMVIVDTGSTDNTIAIAKEAGARVEQMPWPGDFAPARNVALGFVTGDWVLVLDADECLRAEAVPALKALMAQPDVLVINLLRHEQGAAMAPYSSVSRLFRRHPRIRWSRPYHSMVDDSVRELLQDEPHWRIADCPEPALLHDGYRPEQLQGTDKADRLRRSMQEWLEQEPGHPYACAKLGALEVADGDRMHGTALLREGLANLGEGDENAAERYELLLHLGIALSTEDTDQAIGFYKQALAQALDVRLGLGARLNLAALLLQTNKIDEAIQLTKTACQRAPEVALAWYNLGLMQRRKGEIKDALQSYERAISLEPNHAECHQNLAVARLVGGDIDGARTSFREAIALFNSQGKGDQARALHDQVSGLVKLNEVNA
;
A
#
# COMPACT_ATOMS: atom_id res chain seq x y z
N MET A 1 -13.51 -5.79 -16.93
CA MET A 1 -12.08 -6.12 -16.65
C MET A 1 -11.30 -6.15 -17.96
N ILE A 2 -10.02 -5.77 -17.95
CA ILE A 2 -9.09 -5.95 -19.08
C ILE A 2 -8.12 -7.08 -18.72
N VAL A 3 -7.90 -8.05 -19.60
CA VAL A 3 -7.02 -9.20 -19.31
C VAL A 3 -6.05 -9.50 -20.45
N ARG A 4 -4.93 -10.13 -20.09
CA ARG A 4 -4.00 -10.78 -21.02
C ARG A 4 -3.18 -11.84 -20.30
N ASN A 5 -3.36 -13.11 -20.65
CA ASN A 5 -2.63 -14.24 -20.08
C ASN A 5 -2.70 -14.32 -18.55
N GLU A 6 -3.93 -14.27 -18.01
CA GLU A 6 -4.23 -14.25 -16.57
C GLU A 6 -4.84 -15.57 -16.09
N GLN A 7 -4.57 -16.70 -16.77
CA GLN A 7 -5.23 -17.97 -16.47
C GLN A 7 -5.04 -18.45 -15.02
N GLU A 8 -3.96 -18.04 -14.36
CA GLU A 8 -3.65 -18.45 -12.98
C GLU A 8 -4.49 -17.71 -11.94
N ARG A 9 -4.96 -16.49 -12.25
CA ARG A 9 -5.56 -15.57 -11.28
C ARG A 9 -7.03 -15.28 -11.55
N LEU A 10 -7.40 -15.25 -12.83
CA LEU A 10 -8.72 -14.81 -13.28
C LEU A 10 -9.87 -15.60 -12.64
N GLY A 11 -9.74 -16.92 -12.49
CA GLY A 11 -10.80 -17.75 -11.92
C GLY A 11 -11.21 -17.31 -10.50
N ALA A 12 -10.23 -17.13 -9.62
CA ALA A 12 -10.46 -16.69 -8.24
C ALA A 12 -11.09 -15.28 -8.19
N CYS A 13 -10.63 -14.38 -9.05
CA CYS A 13 -11.20 -13.03 -9.17
C CYS A 13 -12.70 -13.10 -9.54
N LEU A 14 -13.06 -13.85 -10.58
CA LEU A 14 -14.45 -13.95 -11.06
C LEU A 14 -15.36 -14.64 -10.04
N ASP A 15 -14.88 -15.69 -9.37
CA ASP A 15 -15.63 -16.37 -8.32
C ASP A 15 -15.94 -15.42 -7.14
N SER A 16 -15.02 -14.52 -6.81
CA SER A 16 -15.18 -13.55 -5.70
C SER A 16 -16.32 -12.56 -5.91
N VAL A 17 -16.69 -12.26 -7.17
CA VAL A 17 -17.72 -11.27 -7.51
C VAL A 17 -19.03 -11.88 -7.99
N LYS A 18 -19.07 -13.19 -8.25
CA LYS A 18 -20.22 -13.87 -8.88
C LYS A 18 -21.55 -13.69 -8.15
N ALA A 19 -21.53 -13.57 -6.82
CA ALA A 19 -22.72 -13.34 -6.00
C ALA A 19 -23.08 -11.85 -5.81
N PHE A 20 -22.25 -10.95 -6.34
CA PHE A 20 -22.36 -9.50 -6.21
C PHE A 20 -22.75 -8.82 -7.53
N THR A 21 -22.38 -9.39 -8.68
CA THR A 21 -22.62 -8.81 -10.00
C THR A 21 -23.74 -9.53 -10.76
N ASP A 22 -24.56 -8.77 -11.50
CA ASP A 22 -25.60 -9.32 -12.39
C ASP A 22 -25.05 -9.68 -13.77
N GLU A 23 -23.99 -8.99 -14.20
CA GLU A 23 -23.27 -9.25 -15.46
C GLU A 23 -21.76 -9.13 -15.25
N MET A 24 -20.99 -9.81 -16.11
CA MET A 24 -19.53 -9.71 -16.13
C MET A 24 -19.06 -9.49 -17.56
N VAL A 25 -18.25 -8.44 -17.77
CA VAL A 25 -17.61 -8.16 -19.07
C VAL A 25 -16.10 -8.20 -18.93
N ILE A 26 -15.48 -9.01 -19.78
CA ILE A 26 -14.03 -9.17 -19.90
C ILE A 26 -13.63 -8.74 -21.31
N VAL A 27 -12.69 -7.80 -21.39
CA VAL A 27 -12.06 -7.41 -22.65
C VAL A 27 -10.67 -8.03 -22.68
N ASP A 28 -10.49 -9.01 -23.55
CA ASP A 28 -9.22 -9.68 -23.77
C ASP A 28 -8.36 -8.89 -24.76
N THR A 29 -7.08 -8.72 -24.43
CA THR A 29 -6.13 -7.93 -25.22
C THR A 29 -5.11 -8.76 -26.00
N GLY A 30 -5.44 -10.04 -26.27
CA GLY A 30 -4.61 -10.99 -26.99
C GLY A 30 -4.00 -12.05 -26.08
N SER A 31 -4.82 -12.71 -25.27
CA SER A 31 -4.40 -13.90 -24.52
C SER A 31 -4.13 -15.08 -25.46
N THR A 32 -3.11 -15.85 -25.14
CA THR A 32 -2.69 -17.07 -25.84
C THR A 32 -2.85 -18.32 -24.98
N ASP A 33 -3.27 -18.14 -23.73
CA ASP A 33 -3.44 -19.19 -22.72
C ASP A 33 -4.93 -19.47 -22.46
N ASN A 34 -5.27 -20.14 -21.34
CA ASN A 34 -6.65 -20.53 -21.05
C ASN A 34 -7.55 -19.37 -20.52
N THR A 35 -7.07 -18.13 -20.48
CA THR A 35 -7.79 -16.97 -19.90
C THR A 35 -9.20 -16.80 -20.48
N ILE A 36 -9.35 -16.88 -21.81
CA ILE A 36 -10.64 -16.70 -22.49
C ILE A 36 -11.62 -17.82 -22.14
N ALA A 37 -11.15 -19.06 -22.00
CA ALA A 37 -12.01 -20.18 -21.64
C ALA A 37 -12.53 -20.03 -20.21
N ILE A 38 -11.63 -19.72 -19.27
CA ILE A 38 -11.97 -19.48 -17.85
C ILE A 38 -13.02 -18.37 -17.72
N ALA A 39 -12.83 -17.26 -18.44
CA ALA A 39 -13.79 -16.17 -18.50
C ALA A 39 -15.20 -16.63 -18.93
N LYS A 40 -15.28 -17.42 -20.01
CA LYS A 40 -16.56 -17.92 -20.54
C LYS A 40 -17.21 -18.93 -19.59
N GLU A 41 -16.43 -19.82 -18.99
CA GLU A 41 -16.91 -20.80 -18.01
C GLU A 41 -17.49 -20.13 -16.75
N ALA A 42 -16.90 -19.01 -16.32
CA ALA A 42 -17.44 -18.18 -15.25
C ALA A 42 -18.74 -17.44 -15.62
N GLY A 43 -19.15 -17.48 -16.90
CA GLY A 43 -20.36 -16.83 -17.41
C GLY A 43 -20.14 -15.38 -17.85
N ALA A 44 -18.90 -14.93 -18.03
CA ALA A 44 -18.62 -13.58 -18.50
C ALA A 44 -18.79 -13.45 -20.02
N ARG A 45 -19.27 -12.28 -20.46
CA ARG A 45 -19.17 -11.84 -21.85
C ARG A 45 -17.73 -11.48 -22.15
N VAL A 46 -17.15 -12.13 -23.16
CA VAL A 46 -15.77 -11.88 -23.58
C VAL A 46 -15.76 -11.11 -24.90
N GLU A 47 -15.22 -9.91 -24.85
CA GLU A 47 -14.88 -9.07 -25.99
C GLU A 47 -13.37 -9.11 -26.24
N GLN A 48 -12.95 -8.78 -27.46
CA GLN A 48 -11.54 -8.78 -27.84
C GLN A 48 -11.15 -7.46 -28.46
N MET A 49 -9.95 -6.98 -28.13
CA MET A 49 -9.35 -5.82 -28.79
C MET A 49 -7.82 -5.96 -28.85
N PRO A 50 -7.12 -5.33 -29.82
CA PRO A 50 -5.67 -5.19 -29.73
C PRO A 50 -5.27 -4.35 -28.51
N TRP A 51 -4.15 -4.68 -27.84
CA TRP A 51 -3.59 -3.85 -26.77
C TRP A 51 -3.23 -2.45 -27.30
N PRO A 52 -3.84 -1.37 -26.78
CA PRO A 52 -3.65 -0.03 -27.33
C PRO A 52 -2.39 0.68 -26.79
N GLY A 53 -1.60 0.02 -25.93
CA GLY A 53 -0.42 0.62 -25.29
C GLY A 53 -0.70 1.22 -23.92
N ASP A 54 -1.96 1.45 -23.55
CA ASP A 54 -2.38 2.13 -22.32
C ASP A 54 -3.67 1.48 -21.75
N PHE A 55 -3.77 1.42 -20.42
CA PHE A 55 -4.92 0.87 -19.72
C PHE A 55 -6.18 1.75 -19.81
N ALA A 56 -6.05 3.08 -19.79
CA ALA A 56 -7.19 3.99 -19.77
C ALA A 56 -8.05 3.86 -21.05
N PRO A 57 -7.49 3.90 -22.28
CA PRO A 57 -8.25 3.64 -23.51
C PRO A 57 -8.92 2.27 -23.51
N ALA A 58 -8.22 1.21 -23.07
CA ALA A 58 -8.78 -0.14 -23.01
C ALA A 58 -9.97 -0.21 -22.03
N ARG A 59 -9.83 0.39 -20.84
CA ARG A 59 -10.92 0.46 -19.85
C ARG A 59 -12.10 1.29 -20.33
N ASN A 60 -11.87 2.37 -21.09
CA ASN A 60 -12.94 3.15 -21.70
C ASN A 60 -13.71 2.36 -22.76
N VAL A 61 -13.03 1.52 -23.56
CA VAL A 61 -13.71 0.57 -24.46
C VAL A 61 -14.56 -0.42 -23.65
N ALA A 62 -14.01 -0.97 -22.56
CA ALA A 62 -14.76 -1.89 -21.70
C ALA A 62 -16.01 -1.26 -21.07
N LEU A 63 -15.98 0.02 -20.70
CA LEU A 63 -17.14 0.75 -20.19
C LEU A 63 -18.29 0.82 -21.21
N GLY A 64 -18.00 0.76 -22.51
CA GLY A 64 -19.03 0.77 -23.55
C GLY A 64 -19.85 -0.52 -23.63
N PHE A 65 -19.40 -1.61 -22.99
CA PHE A 65 -20.05 -2.92 -23.06
C PHE A 65 -20.94 -3.24 -21.86
N VAL A 66 -20.78 -2.53 -20.75
CA VAL A 66 -21.57 -2.74 -19.52
C VAL A 66 -22.90 -2.00 -19.58
N THR A 67 -23.93 -2.59 -19.00
CA THR A 67 -25.32 -2.10 -19.03
C THR A 67 -25.89 -1.80 -17.66
N GLY A 68 -25.34 -2.39 -16.60
CA GLY A 68 -25.76 -2.21 -15.21
C GLY A 68 -25.71 -0.76 -14.71
N ASP A 69 -26.47 -0.47 -13.66
CA ASP A 69 -26.52 0.85 -13.03
C ASP A 69 -25.24 1.19 -12.25
N TRP A 70 -24.52 0.17 -11.81
CA TRP A 70 -23.24 0.26 -11.12
C TRP A 70 -22.18 -0.55 -11.85
N VAL A 71 -20.96 -0.03 -11.86
CA VAL A 71 -19.80 -0.64 -12.50
C VAL A 71 -18.75 -0.91 -11.44
N LEU A 72 -18.36 -2.18 -11.28
CA LEU A 72 -17.17 -2.61 -10.55
C LEU A 72 -16.09 -2.99 -11.56
N VAL A 73 -14.92 -2.37 -11.46
CA VAL A 73 -13.74 -2.75 -12.25
C VAL A 73 -12.73 -3.40 -11.33
N LEU A 74 -12.29 -4.60 -11.66
CA LEU A 74 -11.19 -5.30 -10.98
C LEU A 74 -10.07 -5.59 -11.98
N ASP A 75 -8.85 -5.66 -11.47
CA ASP A 75 -7.72 -6.29 -12.15
C ASP A 75 -7.73 -7.81 -11.83
N ALA A 76 -7.14 -8.65 -12.69
CA ALA A 76 -7.31 -10.12 -12.61
C ALA A 76 -6.68 -10.76 -11.35
N ASP A 77 -5.81 -10.03 -10.67
CA ASP A 77 -5.13 -10.39 -9.43
C ASP A 77 -5.78 -9.77 -8.18
N GLU A 78 -6.97 -9.16 -8.33
CA GLU A 78 -7.78 -8.62 -7.25
C GLU A 78 -8.99 -9.51 -6.96
N CYS A 79 -9.36 -9.68 -5.69
CA CYS A 79 -10.56 -10.40 -5.28
C CYS A 79 -11.43 -9.53 -4.37
N LEU A 80 -12.75 -9.53 -4.62
CA LEU A 80 -13.72 -8.86 -3.77
C LEU A 80 -13.89 -9.63 -2.45
N ARG A 81 -13.82 -8.90 -1.34
CA ARG A 81 -14.01 -9.45 -0.01
C ARG A 81 -15.49 -9.54 0.36
N ALA A 82 -15.91 -10.73 0.77
CA ALA A 82 -17.29 -10.98 1.19
C ALA A 82 -17.70 -10.09 2.37
N GLU A 83 -16.77 -9.73 3.27
CA GLU A 83 -17.06 -8.88 4.43
C GLU A 83 -17.44 -7.44 4.04
N ALA A 84 -16.96 -6.95 2.89
CA ALA A 84 -17.27 -5.60 2.43
C ALA A 84 -18.64 -5.51 1.74
N VAL A 85 -19.17 -6.63 1.21
CA VAL A 85 -20.41 -6.66 0.41
C VAL A 85 -21.61 -5.98 1.10
N PRO A 86 -21.90 -6.20 2.39
CA PRO A 86 -23.01 -5.53 3.06
C PRO A 86 -22.86 -3.99 3.07
N ALA A 87 -21.64 -3.49 3.34
CA ALA A 87 -21.37 -2.06 3.35
C ALA A 87 -21.47 -1.47 1.94
N LEU A 88 -20.94 -2.17 0.92
CA LEU A 88 -21.05 -1.75 -0.48
C LEU A 88 -22.51 -1.66 -0.91
N LYS A 89 -23.33 -2.67 -0.63
CA LYS A 89 -24.77 -2.64 -0.96
C LYS A 89 -25.50 -1.50 -0.26
N ALA A 90 -25.17 -1.21 1.00
CA ALA A 90 -25.76 -0.09 1.74
C ALA A 90 -25.37 1.28 1.16
N LEU A 91 -24.13 1.43 0.69
CA LEU A 91 -23.67 2.64 0.00
C LEU A 91 -24.31 2.77 -1.40
N MET A 92 -24.39 1.68 -2.16
CA MET A 92 -24.99 1.66 -3.51
C MET A 92 -26.48 2.02 -3.50
N ALA A 93 -27.19 1.72 -2.40
CA ALA A 93 -28.59 2.06 -2.22
C ALA A 93 -28.83 3.56 -1.97
N GLN A 94 -27.79 4.33 -1.62
CA GLN A 94 -27.92 5.76 -1.37
C GLN A 94 -27.99 6.52 -2.71
N PRO A 95 -29.03 7.34 -2.94
CA PRO A 95 -29.29 7.95 -4.24
C PRO A 95 -28.29 9.05 -4.61
N ASP A 96 -27.55 9.60 -3.65
CA ASP A 96 -26.55 10.65 -3.81
C ASP A 96 -25.12 10.10 -4.00
N VAL A 97 -24.88 8.80 -3.82
CA VAL A 97 -23.52 8.23 -3.96
C VAL A 97 -23.24 7.92 -5.42
N LEU A 98 -22.22 8.57 -5.98
CA LEU A 98 -21.75 8.37 -7.36
C LEU A 98 -20.61 7.36 -7.44
N VAL A 99 -19.64 7.48 -6.53
CA VAL A 99 -18.44 6.62 -6.46
C VAL A 99 -18.29 6.08 -5.05
N ILE A 100 -17.89 4.83 -4.95
CA ILE A 100 -17.46 4.19 -3.71
C ILE A 100 -15.98 3.84 -3.85
N ASN A 101 -15.14 4.56 -3.11
CA ASN A 101 -13.73 4.25 -2.98
C ASN A 101 -13.56 2.93 -2.23
N LEU A 102 -12.74 2.05 -2.79
CA LEU A 102 -12.46 0.74 -2.23
C LEU A 102 -11.07 0.77 -1.62
N LEU A 103 -10.96 0.34 -0.36
CA LEU A 103 -9.67 0.13 0.25
C LEU A 103 -9.14 -1.25 -0.19
N ARG A 104 -8.07 -1.24 -0.97
CA ARG A 104 -7.35 -2.43 -1.43
C ARG A 104 -6.27 -2.82 -0.44
N HIS A 105 -6.21 -4.09 -0.11
CA HIS A 105 -5.21 -4.70 0.75
C HIS A 105 -4.22 -5.54 -0.08
N GLU A 106 -2.98 -5.09 -0.19
CA GLU A 106 -1.87 -5.78 -0.84
C GLU A 106 -1.28 -6.84 0.11
N GLN A 107 -1.50 -8.11 -0.22
CA GLN A 107 -1.00 -9.21 0.59
C GLN A 107 0.52 -9.31 0.49
N GLY A 108 1.19 -9.42 1.64
CA GLY A 108 2.65 -9.52 1.71
C GLY A 108 3.41 -8.19 1.65
N ALA A 109 2.71 -7.05 1.51
CA ALA A 109 3.35 -5.74 1.61
C ALA A 109 3.76 -5.43 3.06
N ALA A 110 5.05 -5.14 3.29
CA ALA A 110 5.59 -4.98 4.64
C ALA A 110 5.27 -3.62 5.31
N MET A 111 5.09 -2.54 4.53
CA MET A 111 4.98 -1.17 5.07
C MET A 111 3.62 -0.49 4.86
N ALA A 112 3.13 -0.47 3.63
CA ALA A 112 1.92 0.25 3.25
C ALA A 112 1.00 -0.69 2.46
N PRO A 113 0.34 -1.64 3.13
CA PRO A 113 -0.43 -2.67 2.44
C PRO A 113 -1.80 -2.15 1.98
N TYR A 114 -2.11 -0.87 2.18
CA TYR A 114 -3.41 -0.30 1.89
C TYR A 114 -3.30 0.81 0.85
N SER A 115 -4.14 0.72 -0.19
CA SER A 115 -4.32 1.76 -1.20
C SER A 115 -5.80 2.01 -1.44
N SER A 116 -6.17 3.25 -1.78
CA SER A 116 -7.54 3.61 -2.14
C SER A 116 -7.70 3.56 -3.65
N VAL A 117 -8.77 2.94 -4.14
CA VAL A 117 -9.06 2.87 -5.58
C VAL A 117 -10.53 3.18 -5.89
N SER A 118 -10.75 4.06 -6.85
CA SER A 118 -12.07 4.48 -7.34
C SER A 118 -12.62 3.49 -8.37
N ARG A 119 -13.02 2.29 -7.89
CA ARG A 119 -13.30 1.12 -8.74
C ARG A 119 -14.77 0.67 -8.76
N LEU A 120 -15.62 1.22 -7.89
CA LEU A 120 -17.06 0.98 -7.88
C LEU A 120 -17.79 2.31 -8.04
N PHE A 121 -18.54 2.48 -9.13
CA PHE A 121 -19.23 3.75 -9.42
C PHE A 121 -20.51 3.56 -10.22
N ARG A 122 -21.44 4.52 -10.11
CA ARG A 122 -22.65 4.55 -10.93
C ARG A 122 -22.28 4.73 -12.39
N ARG A 123 -22.95 4.01 -13.28
CA ARG A 123 -22.77 4.17 -14.73
C ARG A 123 -23.24 5.56 -15.14
N HIS A 124 -22.34 6.36 -15.70
CA HIS A 124 -22.62 7.72 -16.14
C HIS A 124 -21.85 8.02 -17.43
N PRO A 125 -22.47 8.65 -18.46
CA PRO A 125 -21.83 8.87 -19.76
C PRO A 125 -20.60 9.78 -19.73
N ARG A 126 -20.42 10.57 -18.67
CA ARG A 126 -19.25 11.44 -18.49
C ARG A 126 -18.10 10.80 -17.71
N ILE A 127 -18.34 9.67 -17.04
CA ILE A 127 -17.28 8.96 -16.31
C ILE A 127 -16.40 8.23 -17.31
N ARG A 128 -15.10 8.50 -17.24
CA ARG A 128 -14.06 7.94 -18.13
C ARG A 128 -12.77 7.74 -17.35
N TRP A 129 -12.01 6.73 -17.76
CA TRP A 129 -10.66 6.49 -17.29
C TRP A 129 -9.68 7.48 -17.94
N SER A 130 -8.82 8.07 -17.13
CA SER A 130 -7.70 8.94 -17.50
C SER A 130 -6.41 8.44 -16.83
N ARG A 131 -5.32 9.19 -17.02
CA ARG A 131 -3.96 8.98 -16.47
C ARG A 131 -3.22 7.75 -17.08
N PRO A 132 -2.00 7.93 -17.61
CA PRO A 132 -1.23 6.85 -18.24
C PRO A 132 -0.61 5.90 -17.22
N TYR A 133 -0.46 6.34 -15.96
CA TYR A 133 -0.03 5.51 -14.84
C TYR A 133 -1.15 5.46 -13.80
N HIS A 134 -1.47 4.27 -13.29
CA HIS A 134 -2.67 3.99 -12.47
C HIS A 134 -3.93 4.62 -13.05
N SER A 135 -4.43 4.09 -14.17
CA SER A 135 -5.63 4.63 -14.80
C SER A 135 -6.77 4.74 -13.77
N MET A 136 -7.40 5.91 -13.72
CA MET A 136 -8.35 6.32 -12.68
C MET A 136 -9.54 7.06 -13.29
N VAL A 137 -10.68 7.06 -12.61
CA VAL A 137 -11.88 7.81 -13.04
C VAL A 137 -11.99 9.18 -12.40
N ASP A 138 -11.14 9.45 -11.41
CA ASP A 138 -11.17 10.55 -10.46
C ASP A 138 -11.22 11.93 -11.14
N ASP A 139 -10.50 12.11 -12.26
CA ASP A 139 -10.52 13.39 -12.99
C ASP A 139 -11.91 13.67 -13.58
N SER A 140 -12.51 12.67 -14.23
CA SER A 140 -13.85 12.80 -14.81
C SER A 140 -14.95 12.91 -13.75
N VAL A 141 -14.76 12.27 -12.60
CA VAL A 141 -15.65 12.36 -11.44
C VAL A 141 -15.56 13.76 -10.83
N ARG A 142 -14.37 14.34 -10.70
CA ARG A 142 -14.17 15.71 -10.21
C ARG A 142 -14.86 16.74 -11.10
N GLU A 143 -14.68 16.64 -12.42
CA GLU A 143 -15.41 17.47 -13.40
C GLU A 143 -16.93 17.33 -13.23
N LEU A 144 -17.42 16.11 -13.05
CA LEU A 144 -18.84 15.84 -12.90
C LEU A 144 -19.40 16.43 -11.59
N LEU A 145 -18.69 16.32 -10.47
CA LEU A 145 -19.13 16.88 -9.18
C LEU A 145 -19.24 18.40 -9.20
N GLN A 146 -18.43 19.10 -10.00
CA GLN A 146 -18.53 20.54 -10.19
C GLN A 146 -19.83 20.94 -10.89
N ASP A 147 -20.24 20.17 -11.90
CA ASP A 147 -21.45 20.43 -12.68
C ASP A 147 -22.72 19.86 -12.00
N GLU A 148 -22.57 18.77 -11.25
CA GLU A 148 -23.64 18.00 -10.62
C GLU A 148 -23.36 17.80 -9.11
N PRO A 149 -23.47 18.86 -8.29
CA PRO A 149 -23.04 18.85 -6.88
C PRO A 149 -23.96 18.05 -5.94
N HIS A 150 -25.01 17.43 -6.47
CA HIS A 150 -25.87 16.52 -5.72
C HIS A 150 -25.22 15.13 -5.53
N TRP A 151 -24.20 14.83 -6.33
CA TRP A 151 -23.42 13.62 -6.21
C TRP A 151 -22.40 13.73 -5.08
N ARG A 152 -22.03 12.56 -4.54
CA ARG A 152 -21.04 12.40 -3.49
C ARG A 152 -20.16 11.18 -3.75
N ILE A 153 -18.89 11.29 -3.35
CA ILE A 153 -17.97 10.16 -3.22
C ILE A 153 -18.09 9.61 -1.79
N ALA A 154 -18.18 8.29 -1.66
CA ALA A 154 -18.19 7.61 -0.38
C ALA A 154 -17.00 6.67 -0.26
N ASP A 155 -16.52 6.42 0.95
CA ASP A 155 -15.48 5.41 1.21
C ASP A 155 -16.11 4.15 1.80
N CYS A 156 -15.69 2.98 1.30
CA CYS A 156 -16.03 1.72 1.95
C CYS A 156 -15.31 1.64 3.30
N PRO A 157 -16.03 1.42 4.42
CA PRO A 157 -15.40 1.36 5.74
C PRO A 157 -14.56 0.08 5.94
N GLU A 158 -14.80 -0.96 5.14
CA GLU A 158 -14.07 -2.22 5.20
C GLU A 158 -13.06 -2.31 4.05
N PRO A 159 -11.90 -2.97 4.22
CA PRO A 159 -11.07 -3.30 3.08
C PRO A 159 -11.87 -4.20 2.14
N ALA A 160 -12.06 -3.74 0.91
CA ALA A 160 -12.98 -4.35 -0.04
C ALA A 160 -12.26 -5.27 -1.02
N LEU A 161 -10.99 -5.01 -1.32
CA LEU A 161 -10.23 -5.79 -2.30
C LEU A 161 -9.02 -6.44 -1.62
N LEU A 162 -8.77 -7.71 -1.94
CA LEU A 162 -7.50 -8.38 -1.72
C LEU A 162 -6.71 -8.34 -3.02
N HIS A 163 -5.42 -8.04 -2.94
CA HIS A 163 -4.52 -8.02 -4.10
C HIS A 163 -3.33 -8.95 -3.84
N ASP A 164 -3.22 -10.01 -4.64
CA ASP A 164 -2.18 -11.06 -4.53
C ASP A 164 -0.97 -10.79 -5.46
N GLY A 165 -0.95 -9.60 -6.10
CA GLY A 165 0.04 -9.25 -7.11
C GLY A 165 1.44 -8.91 -6.58
N TYR A 166 1.62 -8.80 -5.25
CA TYR A 166 2.88 -8.35 -4.67
C TYR A 166 3.81 -9.51 -4.28
N ARG A 167 4.55 -10.02 -5.26
CA ARG A 167 5.73 -10.88 -5.00
C ARG A 167 7.00 -10.13 -5.41
N PRO A 168 7.82 -9.64 -4.46
CA PRO A 168 9.06 -8.92 -4.76
C PRO A 168 10.00 -9.66 -5.72
N GLU A 169 9.93 -10.99 -5.74
CA GLU A 169 10.73 -11.83 -6.66
C GLU A 169 10.40 -11.60 -8.15
N GLN A 170 9.24 -10.99 -8.47
CA GLN A 170 8.81 -10.71 -9.84
C GLN A 170 9.20 -9.31 -10.36
N LEU A 171 9.83 -8.46 -9.53
CA LEU A 171 10.07 -7.04 -9.84
C LEU A 171 11.55 -6.65 -10.04
N GLN A 172 12.51 -7.58 -9.92
CA GLN A 172 13.92 -7.26 -10.17
C GLN A 172 14.16 -6.92 -11.66
N GLY A 173 14.58 -5.68 -11.93
CA GLY A 173 15.08 -5.24 -13.24
C GLY A 173 14.02 -4.98 -14.32
N THR A 174 12.81 -4.54 -13.94
CA THR A 174 11.71 -4.41 -14.92
C THR A 174 11.65 -3.04 -15.61
N ASP A 175 11.38 -3.05 -16.92
CA ASP A 175 10.97 -1.95 -17.82
C ASP A 175 9.86 -1.02 -17.23
N LYS A 176 9.27 -1.35 -16.07
CA LYS A 176 8.18 -0.58 -15.45
C LYS A 176 8.61 0.79 -14.92
N ALA A 177 9.76 0.89 -14.25
CA ALA A 177 10.22 2.15 -13.68
C ALA A 177 10.59 3.16 -14.78
N ASP A 178 11.27 2.69 -15.84
CA ASP A 178 11.62 3.52 -16.99
C ASP A 178 10.39 3.97 -17.79
N ARG A 179 9.40 3.09 -17.96
CA ARG A 179 8.11 3.46 -18.58
C ARG A 179 7.37 4.49 -17.73
N LEU A 180 7.29 4.30 -16.42
CA LEU A 180 6.71 5.28 -15.50
C LEU A 180 7.39 6.64 -15.67
N ARG A 181 8.73 6.67 -15.59
CA ARG A 181 9.53 7.88 -15.75
C ARG A 181 9.19 8.60 -17.05
N ARG A 182 9.26 7.89 -18.18
CA ARG A 182 8.97 8.46 -19.50
C ARG A 182 7.55 9.02 -19.58
N SER A 183 6.55 8.25 -19.16
CA SER A 183 5.16 8.69 -19.20
C SER A 183 4.89 9.91 -18.31
N MET A 184 5.51 10.01 -17.13
CA MET A 184 5.35 11.19 -16.27
C MET A 184 6.10 12.40 -16.82
N GLN A 185 7.27 12.21 -17.42
CA GLN A 185 8.01 13.29 -18.10
C GLN A 185 7.21 13.86 -19.29
N GLU A 186 6.71 12.99 -20.18
CA GLU A 186 5.88 13.39 -21.32
C GLU A 186 4.60 14.12 -20.89
N TRP A 187 4.02 13.75 -19.74
CA TRP A 187 2.87 14.46 -19.18
C TRP A 187 3.28 15.82 -18.62
N LEU A 188 4.38 15.92 -17.87
CA LEU A 188 4.87 17.20 -17.34
C LEU A 188 5.31 18.18 -18.43
N GLU A 189 5.72 17.69 -19.60
CA GLU A 189 5.96 18.54 -20.79
C GLU A 189 4.67 19.21 -21.30
N GLN A 190 3.53 18.51 -21.20
CA GLN A 190 2.22 19.00 -21.64
C GLN A 190 1.53 19.83 -20.55
N GLU A 191 1.67 19.42 -19.29
CA GLU A 191 1.06 20.04 -18.12
C GLU A 191 2.12 20.23 -17.01
N PRO A 192 2.94 21.30 -17.11
CA PRO A 192 3.98 21.56 -16.12
C PRO A 192 3.43 21.64 -14.70
N GLY A 193 4.09 20.92 -13.79
CA GLY A 193 3.73 20.92 -12.39
C GLY A 193 2.45 20.16 -12.03
N HIS A 194 1.92 19.33 -12.93
CA HIS A 194 0.75 18.49 -12.66
C HIS A 194 0.95 17.64 -11.39
N PRO A 195 0.13 17.81 -10.33
CA PRO A 195 0.43 17.26 -9.00
C PRO A 195 0.63 15.75 -8.96
N TYR A 196 -0.19 15.00 -9.72
CA TYR A 196 -0.05 13.55 -9.80
C TYR A 196 1.26 13.12 -10.45
N ALA A 197 1.65 13.77 -11.55
CA ALA A 197 2.87 13.42 -12.27
C ALA A 197 4.12 13.78 -11.44
N CYS A 198 4.09 14.94 -10.79
CA CYS A 198 5.07 15.36 -9.80
C CYS A 198 5.20 14.37 -8.63
N ALA A 199 4.08 13.86 -8.09
CA ALA A 199 4.08 12.88 -7.01
C ALA A 199 4.79 11.58 -7.45
N LYS A 200 4.40 11.01 -8.60
CA LYS A 200 4.93 9.74 -9.08
C LYS A 200 6.39 9.84 -9.53
N LEU A 201 6.73 10.83 -10.34
CA LEU A 201 8.11 11.03 -10.79
C LEU A 201 9.00 11.44 -9.62
N GLY A 202 8.57 12.40 -8.79
CA GLY A 202 9.35 12.85 -7.65
C GLY A 202 9.66 11.72 -6.65
N ALA A 203 8.69 10.85 -6.37
CA ALA A 203 8.91 9.66 -5.54
C ALA A 203 9.93 8.69 -6.16
N LEU A 204 9.86 8.46 -7.47
CA LEU A 204 10.78 7.60 -8.20
C LEU A 204 12.21 8.15 -8.18
N GLU A 205 12.38 9.45 -8.47
CA GLU A 205 13.69 10.11 -8.46
C GLU A 205 14.33 10.10 -7.06
N VAL A 206 13.54 10.31 -5.99
CA VAL A 206 14.02 10.17 -4.60
C VAL A 206 14.48 8.73 -4.32
N ALA A 207 13.74 7.72 -4.79
CA ALA A 207 14.09 6.31 -4.60
C ALA A 207 15.37 5.92 -5.37
N ASP A 208 15.58 6.48 -6.56
CA ASP A 208 16.77 6.26 -7.39
C ASP A 208 17.99 7.09 -6.93
N GLY A 209 17.80 7.96 -5.94
CA GLY A 209 18.87 8.74 -5.30
C GLY A 209 19.04 10.16 -5.83
N ASP A 210 18.32 10.58 -6.87
CA ASP A 210 18.25 11.99 -7.28
C ASP A 210 17.27 12.77 -6.41
N ARG A 211 17.68 12.92 -5.15
CA ARG A 211 16.88 13.52 -4.09
C ARG A 211 16.61 15.00 -4.31
N MET A 212 17.53 15.70 -4.95
CA MET A 212 17.39 17.13 -5.28
C MET A 212 16.27 17.33 -6.30
N HIS A 213 16.35 16.64 -7.44
CA HIS A 213 15.35 16.74 -8.49
C HIS A 213 13.99 16.23 -7.99
N GLY A 214 13.98 15.07 -7.33
CA GLY A 214 12.76 14.50 -6.79
C GLY A 214 12.06 15.42 -5.78
N THR A 215 12.81 16.04 -4.86
CA THR A 215 12.23 17.02 -3.91
C THR A 215 11.69 18.27 -4.63
N ALA A 216 12.35 18.74 -5.69
CA ALA A 216 11.88 19.88 -6.46
C ALA A 216 10.53 19.57 -7.13
N LEU A 217 10.41 18.42 -7.79
CA LEU A 217 9.16 17.95 -8.40
C LEU A 217 8.04 17.84 -7.37
N LEU A 218 8.31 17.23 -6.21
CA LEU A 218 7.31 17.06 -5.16
C LEU A 218 6.83 18.41 -4.60
N ARG A 219 7.72 19.40 -4.44
CA ARG A 219 7.34 20.75 -4.01
C ARG A 219 6.53 21.48 -5.07
N GLU A 220 6.89 21.35 -6.34
CA GLU A 220 6.16 21.93 -7.46
C GLU A 220 4.73 21.35 -7.53
N GLY A 221 4.59 20.03 -7.47
CA GLY A 221 3.29 19.37 -7.45
C GLY A 221 2.42 19.82 -6.27
N LEU A 222 3.01 19.99 -5.08
CA LEU A 222 2.29 20.48 -3.91
C LEU A 222 1.86 21.95 -4.06
N ALA A 223 2.68 22.79 -4.69
CA ALA A 223 2.38 24.21 -4.92
C ALA A 223 1.25 24.40 -5.96
N ASN A 224 1.14 23.49 -6.93
CA ASN A 224 0.09 23.51 -7.95
C ASN A 224 -1.18 22.75 -7.53
N LEU A 225 -1.19 22.14 -6.34
CA LEU A 225 -2.36 21.44 -5.84
C LEU A 225 -3.30 22.43 -5.12
N GLY A 226 -4.54 22.56 -5.61
CA GLY A 226 -5.57 23.40 -4.98
C GLY A 226 -5.87 22.97 -3.53
N GLU A 227 -6.37 23.88 -2.69
CA GLU A 227 -6.49 23.70 -1.23
C GLU A 227 -7.64 22.80 -0.76
N GLY A 228 -8.56 22.38 -1.64
CA GLY A 228 -9.74 21.61 -1.27
C GLY A 228 -9.48 20.16 -0.84
N ASP A 229 -10.45 19.59 -0.13
CA ASP A 229 -10.45 18.21 0.37
C ASP A 229 -10.51 17.18 -0.77
N GLU A 230 -10.99 17.56 -1.96
CA GLU A 230 -11.02 16.74 -3.16
C GLU A 230 -9.63 16.31 -3.68
N ASN A 231 -8.57 16.87 -3.10
CA ASN A 231 -7.18 16.59 -3.40
C ASN A 231 -6.42 15.92 -2.24
N ALA A 232 -7.14 15.44 -1.21
CA ALA A 232 -6.52 14.89 0.01
C ALA A 232 -5.57 13.71 -0.29
N ALA A 233 -5.89 12.86 -1.26
CA ALA A 233 -5.08 11.70 -1.65
C ALA A 233 -3.75 12.14 -2.31
N GLU A 234 -3.81 12.97 -3.36
CA GLU A 234 -2.61 13.51 -3.99
C GLU A 234 -1.77 14.36 -3.02
N ARG A 235 -2.42 15.14 -2.14
CA ARG A 235 -1.70 15.91 -1.10
C ARG A 235 -0.98 14.99 -0.14
N TYR A 236 -1.64 13.93 0.33
CA TYR A 236 -1.03 12.93 1.20
C TYR A 236 0.21 12.31 0.55
N GLU A 237 0.13 11.90 -0.71
CA GLU A 237 1.27 11.30 -1.41
C GLU A 237 2.45 12.26 -1.52
N LEU A 238 2.22 13.50 -1.97
CA LEU A 238 3.27 14.52 -2.09
C LEU A 238 3.94 14.79 -0.74
N LEU A 239 3.16 14.96 0.33
CA LEU A 239 3.66 15.20 1.68
C LEU A 239 4.42 13.97 2.24
N LEU A 240 3.91 12.76 2.01
CA LEU A 240 4.58 11.51 2.39
C LEU A 240 5.96 11.44 1.74
N HIS A 241 6.04 11.65 0.43
CA HIS A 241 7.30 11.56 -0.32
C HIS A 241 8.26 12.70 0.02
N LEU A 242 7.78 13.92 0.32
CA LEU A 242 8.62 14.99 0.85
C LEU A 242 9.20 14.62 2.23
N GLY A 243 8.40 14.00 3.09
CA GLY A 243 8.86 13.48 4.38
C GLY A 243 9.95 12.42 4.21
N ILE A 244 9.80 11.51 3.25
CA ILE A 244 10.81 10.49 2.91
C ILE A 244 12.07 11.16 2.35
N ALA A 245 11.92 12.13 1.46
CA ALA A 245 13.00 12.87 0.81
C ALA A 245 13.77 13.79 1.77
N LEU A 246 13.23 14.13 2.94
CA LEU A 246 13.93 14.98 3.90
C LEU A 246 14.37 14.26 5.17
N SER A 247 13.95 13.00 5.38
CA SER A 247 14.15 12.29 6.65
C SER A 247 15.61 12.24 7.15
N THR A 248 16.59 12.20 6.24
CA THR A 248 18.02 12.16 6.57
C THR A 248 18.74 13.50 6.46
N GLU A 249 18.12 14.50 5.83
CA GLU A 249 18.72 15.81 5.55
C GLU A 249 18.20 16.89 6.50
N ASP A 250 16.88 16.90 6.72
CA ASP A 250 16.17 17.84 7.58
C ASP A 250 15.03 17.10 8.29
N THR A 251 15.36 16.56 9.47
CA THR A 251 14.42 15.79 10.30
C THR A 251 13.21 16.61 10.74
N ASP A 252 13.37 17.91 11.00
CA ASP A 252 12.28 18.76 11.47
C ASP A 252 11.28 19.04 10.33
N GLN A 253 11.75 19.33 9.13
CA GLN A 253 10.88 19.44 7.95
C GLN A 253 10.20 18.10 7.64
N ALA A 254 10.91 16.98 7.71
CA ALA A 254 10.33 15.67 7.47
C ALA A 254 9.19 15.35 8.46
N ILE A 255 9.37 15.63 9.75
CA ILE A 255 8.33 15.52 10.77
C ILE A 255 7.14 16.41 10.43
N GLY A 256 7.39 17.65 10.00
CA GLY A 256 6.36 18.59 9.57
C GLY A 256 5.50 18.06 8.42
N PHE A 257 6.14 17.48 7.40
CA PHE A 257 5.45 16.90 6.25
C PHE A 257 4.64 15.65 6.62
N TYR A 258 5.17 14.74 7.44
CA TYR A 258 4.38 13.59 7.90
C TYR A 258 3.19 14.00 8.76
N LYS A 259 3.32 15.02 9.62
CA LYS A 259 2.19 15.54 10.40
C LYS A 259 1.10 16.12 9.50
N GLN A 260 1.48 16.86 8.46
CA GLN A 260 0.52 17.37 7.47
C GLN A 260 -0.13 16.25 6.66
N ALA A 261 0.63 15.21 6.29
CA ALA A 261 0.10 14.04 5.59
C ALA A 261 -0.95 13.31 6.44
N LEU A 262 -0.67 13.10 7.72
CA LEU A 262 -1.61 12.44 8.65
C LEU A 262 -2.81 13.30 9.05
N ALA A 263 -2.80 14.60 8.74
CA ALA A 263 -3.92 15.50 8.94
C ALA A 263 -4.92 15.50 7.76
N GLN A 264 -4.58 14.86 6.63
CA GLN A 264 -5.51 14.71 5.52
C GLN A 264 -6.71 13.85 5.93
N ALA A 265 -7.90 14.18 5.44
CA ALA A 265 -9.14 13.47 5.71
C ALA A 265 -9.21 12.14 4.94
N LEU A 266 -8.32 11.20 5.29
CA LEU A 266 -8.20 9.88 4.68
C LEU A 266 -8.46 8.78 5.71
N ASP A 267 -8.80 7.58 5.22
CA ASP A 267 -8.84 6.40 6.07
C ASP A 267 -7.49 6.22 6.78
N VAL A 268 -7.54 5.95 8.09
CA VAL A 268 -6.35 5.84 8.94
C VAL A 268 -5.34 4.82 8.42
N ARG A 269 -5.81 3.76 7.74
CA ARG A 269 -5.00 2.70 7.13
C ARG A 269 -4.14 3.20 5.97
N LEU A 270 -4.62 4.19 5.20
CA LEU A 270 -3.85 4.80 4.11
C LEU A 270 -2.62 5.56 4.64
N GLY A 271 -2.78 6.17 5.83
CA GLY A 271 -1.71 6.90 6.53
C GLY A 271 -0.65 6.03 7.19
N LEU A 272 -0.64 4.71 7.00
CA LEU A 272 0.22 3.80 7.76
C LEU A 272 1.72 4.08 7.54
N GLY A 273 2.13 4.26 6.29
CA GLY A 273 3.53 4.57 5.94
C GLY A 273 4.04 5.85 6.61
N ALA A 274 3.30 6.96 6.47
CA ALA A 274 3.63 8.23 7.13
C ALA A 274 3.67 8.09 8.66
N ARG A 275 2.75 7.32 9.24
CA ARG A 275 2.66 7.09 10.69
C ARG A 275 3.86 6.33 11.24
N LEU A 276 4.29 5.26 10.56
CA LEU A 276 5.45 4.48 10.97
C LEU A 276 6.75 5.26 10.79
N ASN A 277 6.90 5.99 9.67
CA ASN A 277 8.07 6.83 9.42
C ASN A 277 8.16 7.98 10.44
N LEU A 278 7.05 8.67 10.72
CA LEU A 278 7.00 9.70 11.73
C LEU A 278 7.36 9.15 13.12
N ALA A 279 6.81 8.00 13.50
CA ALA A 279 7.12 7.38 14.78
C ALA A 279 8.62 7.03 14.91
N ALA A 280 9.26 6.57 13.83
CA ALA A 280 10.70 6.32 13.80
C ALA A 280 11.53 7.60 14.02
N LEU A 281 11.17 8.72 13.37
CA LEU A 281 11.86 10.01 13.57
C LEU A 281 11.60 10.59 14.98
N LEU A 282 10.40 10.43 15.52
CA LEU A 282 10.08 10.86 16.88
C LEU A 282 10.85 10.06 17.93
N LEU A 283 11.07 8.76 17.70
CA LEU A 283 11.94 7.94 18.55
C LEU A 283 13.39 8.48 18.55
N GLN A 284 13.92 8.86 17.38
CA GLN A 284 15.27 9.44 17.25
C GLN A 284 15.40 10.79 17.95
N THR A 285 14.33 11.60 17.93
CA THR A 285 14.26 12.92 18.59
C THR A 285 13.77 12.85 20.05
N ASN A 286 13.76 11.66 20.65
CA ASN A 286 13.37 11.39 22.04
C ASN A 286 11.93 11.79 22.42
N LYS A 287 11.03 11.93 21.44
CA LYS A 287 9.59 12.15 21.62
C LYS A 287 8.85 10.81 21.68
N ILE A 288 9.24 9.98 22.65
CA ILE A 288 8.87 8.56 22.71
C ILE A 288 7.36 8.36 22.89
N ASP A 289 6.70 9.17 23.72
CA ASP A 289 5.26 9.02 23.96
C ASP A 289 4.42 9.30 22.70
N GLU A 290 4.77 10.31 21.91
CA GLU A 290 4.12 10.56 20.62
C GLU A 290 4.34 9.38 19.66
N ALA A 291 5.57 8.84 19.61
CA ALA A 291 5.89 7.68 18.77
C ALA A 291 5.08 6.43 19.14
N ILE A 292 4.90 6.17 20.45
CA ILE A 292 4.08 5.06 20.96
C ILE A 292 2.61 5.23 20.56
N GLN A 293 2.05 6.45 20.63
CA GLN A 293 0.65 6.67 20.23
C GLN A 293 0.43 6.42 18.74
N LEU A 294 1.37 6.85 17.90
CA LEU A 294 1.34 6.59 16.47
C LEU A 294 1.39 5.08 16.19
N THR A 295 2.32 4.34 16.78
CA THR A 295 2.41 2.90 16.53
C THR A 295 1.27 2.09 17.15
N LYS A 296 0.71 2.50 18.30
CA LYS A 296 -0.53 1.91 18.84
C LYS A 296 -1.70 2.08 17.86
N THR A 297 -1.86 3.28 17.30
CA THR A 297 -2.89 3.53 16.28
C THR A 297 -2.68 2.65 15.04
N ALA A 298 -1.43 2.51 14.59
CA ALA A 298 -1.08 1.62 13.49
C ALA A 298 -1.47 0.16 13.78
N CYS A 299 -1.10 -0.37 14.94
CA CYS A 299 -1.42 -1.74 15.36
C CYS A 299 -2.94 -1.99 15.50
N GLN A 300 -3.70 -0.99 15.93
CA GLN A 300 -5.16 -1.09 16.06
C GLN A 300 -5.87 -1.10 14.70
N ARG A 301 -5.34 -0.38 13.71
CA ARG A 301 -5.99 -0.18 12.40
C ARG A 301 -5.51 -1.15 11.34
N ALA A 302 -4.29 -1.68 11.50
CA ALA A 302 -3.69 -2.68 10.63
C ALA A 302 -3.02 -3.78 11.49
N PRO A 303 -3.81 -4.58 12.25
CA PRO A 303 -3.30 -5.57 13.19
C PRO A 303 -2.49 -6.72 12.55
N GLU A 304 -2.56 -6.86 11.23
CA GLU A 304 -1.79 -7.78 10.38
C GLU A 304 -0.40 -7.27 9.99
N VAL A 305 -0.09 -5.98 10.22
CA VAL A 305 1.21 -5.40 9.82
C VAL A 305 2.26 -5.63 10.90
N ALA A 306 3.13 -6.61 10.69
CA ALA A 306 4.20 -6.99 11.62
C ALA A 306 5.11 -5.80 11.98
N LEU A 307 5.45 -4.96 11.00
CA LEU A 307 6.31 -3.79 11.20
C LEU A 307 5.75 -2.79 12.22
N ALA A 308 4.43 -2.62 12.28
CA ALA A 308 3.80 -1.72 13.25
C ALA A 308 4.01 -2.22 14.69
N TRP A 309 3.83 -3.53 14.91
CA TRP A 309 4.06 -4.19 16.19
C TRP A 309 5.53 -4.19 16.59
N TYR A 310 6.44 -4.44 15.64
CA TYR A 310 7.88 -4.33 15.87
C TYR A 310 8.28 -2.92 16.31
N ASN A 311 7.81 -1.89 15.60
CA ASN A 311 8.10 -0.49 15.94
C ASN A 311 7.52 -0.11 17.31
N LEU A 312 6.30 -0.56 17.63
CA LEU A 312 5.71 -0.36 18.96
C LEU A 312 6.60 -0.98 20.06
N GLY A 313 7.07 -2.22 19.84
CA GLY A 313 7.98 -2.90 20.77
C GLY A 313 9.31 -2.16 20.96
N LEU A 314 9.89 -1.59 19.89
CA LEU A 314 11.10 -0.76 19.97
C LEU A 314 10.89 0.45 20.88
N MET A 315 9.78 1.16 20.69
CA MET A 315 9.47 2.38 21.42
C MET A 315 9.15 2.10 22.89
N GLN A 316 8.36 1.06 23.17
CA GLN A 316 8.05 0.60 24.53
C GLN A 316 9.32 0.17 25.28
N ARG A 317 10.19 -0.60 24.63
CA ARG A 317 11.48 -1.00 25.22
C ARG A 317 12.33 0.22 25.54
N ARG A 318 12.39 1.22 24.65
CA ARG A 318 13.14 2.46 24.88
C ARG A 318 12.59 3.26 26.06
N LYS A 319 11.27 3.22 26.28
CA LYS A 319 10.60 3.84 27.44
C LYS A 319 10.79 3.06 28.74
N GLY A 320 11.20 1.79 28.68
CA GLY A 320 11.29 0.89 29.84
C GLY A 320 10.01 0.10 30.10
N GLU A 321 9.04 0.15 29.21
CA GLU A 321 7.79 -0.65 29.26
C GLU A 321 8.06 -2.08 28.76
N ILE A 322 8.95 -2.81 29.45
CA ILE A 322 9.49 -4.10 28.97
C ILE A 322 8.41 -5.15 28.75
N LYS A 323 7.44 -5.27 29.67
CA LYS A 323 6.35 -6.25 29.54
C LYS A 323 5.50 -6.04 28.29
N ASP A 324 5.22 -4.79 27.95
CA ASP A 324 4.42 -4.46 26.77
C ASP A 324 5.26 -4.64 25.49
N ALA A 325 6.55 -4.29 25.55
CA ALA A 325 7.47 -4.51 24.44
C ALA A 325 7.57 -6.00 24.06
N LEU A 326 7.64 -6.90 25.04
CA LEU A 326 7.64 -8.35 24.80
C LEU A 326 6.39 -8.80 24.04
N GLN A 327 5.20 -8.37 24.47
CA GLN A 327 3.95 -8.71 23.78
C GLN A 327 3.92 -8.18 22.35
N SER A 328 4.39 -6.95 22.13
CA SER A 328 4.46 -6.34 20.81
C SER A 328 5.41 -7.09 19.87
N TYR A 329 6.61 -7.48 20.34
CA TYR A 329 7.53 -8.28 19.54
C TYR A 329 7.01 -9.70 19.27
N GLU A 330 6.38 -10.35 20.25
CA GLU A 330 5.76 -11.67 20.07
C GLU A 330 4.64 -11.62 19.03
N ARG A 331 3.85 -10.54 19.03
CA ARG A 331 2.84 -10.31 17.99
C ARG A 331 3.49 -10.11 16.62
N ALA A 332 4.55 -9.30 16.52
CA ALA A 332 5.28 -9.10 15.28
C ALA A 332 5.85 -10.42 14.72
N ILE A 333 6.48 -11.25 15.57
CA ILE A 333 7.03 -12.56 15.18
C ILE A 333 5.94 -13.56 14.80
N SER A 334 4.76 -13.50 15.43
CA SER A 334 3.62 -14.34 15.04
C SER A 334 3.11 -14.05 13.62
N LEU A 335 3.29 -12.82 13.15
CA LEU A 335 2.92 -12.37 11.81
C LEU A 335 4.05 -12.61 10.80
N GLU A 336 5.29 -12.35 11.21
CA GLU A 336 6.49 -12.52 10.38
C GLU A 336 7.59 -13.28 11.16
N PRO A 337 7.54 -14.64 11.14
CA PRO A 337 8.49 -15.45 11.92
C PRO A 337 9.96 -15.28 11.51
N ASN A 338 10.20 -14.86 10.26
CA ASN A 338 11.54 -14.74 9.68
C ASN A 338 12.18 -13.36 9.89
N HIS A 339 11.61 -12.48 10.72
CA HIS A 339 12.16 -11.15 10.96
C HIS A 339 13.32 -11.18 11.99
N ALA A 340 14.55 -11.32 11.50
CA ALA A 340 15.77 -11.47 12.31
C ALA A 340 15.97 -10.34 13.34
N GLU A 341 15.80 -9.09 12.92
CA GLU A 341 15.96 -7.90 13.77
C GLU A 341 14.90 -7.86 14.88
N CYS A 342 13.69 -8.39 14.64
CA CYS A 342 12.66 -8.52 15.66
C CYS A 342 13.02 -9.57 16.72
N HIS A 343 13.54 -10.74 16.30
CA HIS A 343 14.07 -11.75 17.23
C HIS A 343 15.22 -11.22 18.09
N GLN A 344 16.14 -10.46 17.51
CA GLN A 344 17.22 -9.81 18.24
C GLN A 344 16.68 -8.83 19.30
N ASN A 345 15.72 -7.98 18.93
CA ASN A 345 15.15 -7.01 19.88
C ASN A 345 14.28 -7.66 20.97
N LEU A 346 13.57 -8.74 20.65
CA LEU A 346 12.89 -9.58 21.62
C LEU A 346 13.89 -10.18 22.62
N ALA A 347 15.02 -10.70 22.13
CA ALA A 347 16.07 -11.26 22.98
C ALA A 347 16.62 -10.24 23.97
N VAL A 348 16.89 -9.01 23.50
CA VAL A 348 17.32 -7.90 24.36
C VAL A 348 16.25 -7.55 25.40
N ALA A 349 14.98 -7.49 25.01
CA ALA A 349 13.89 -7.21 25.94
C ALA A 349 13.74 -8.31 27.00
N ARG A 350 13.88 -9.59 26.63
CA ARG A 350 13.87 -10.74 27.56
C ARG A 350 15.03 -10.67 28.55
N LEU A 351 16.23 -10.33 28.08
CA LEU A 351 17.40 -10.17 28.94
C LEU A 351 17.20 -9.06 29.98
N VAL A 352 16.68 -7.91 29.56
CA VAL A 352 16.35 -6.79 30.47
C VAL A 352 15.22 -7.18 31.44
N GLY A 353 14.27 -8.01 31.00
CA GLY A 353 13.19 -8.56 31.82
C GLY A 353 13.61 -9.70 32.76
N GLY A 354 14.87 -10.16 32.70
CA GLY A 354 15.40 -11.24 33.53
C GLY A 354 15.19 -12.66 32.97
N ASP A 355 14.57 -12.81 31.81
CA ASP A 355 14.41 -14.09 31.11
C ASP A 355 15.65 -14.42 30.26
N ILE A 356 16.71 -14.89 30.94
CA ILE A 356 18.01 -15.16 30.33
C ILE A 356 17.93 -16.34 29.33
N ASP A 357 17.14 -17.36 29.63
CA ASP A 357 17.04 -18.54 28.78
C ASP A 357 16.20 -18.25 27.52
N GLY A 358 15.08 -17.53 27.66
CA GLY A 358 14.31 -17.05 26.50
C GLY A 358 15.10 -16.06 25.64
N ALA A 359 15.92 -15.19 26.26
CA ALA A 359 16.83 -14.32 25.52
C ALA A 359 17.83 -15.11 24.68
N ARG A 360 18.45 -16.16 25.25
CA ARG A 360 19.40 -17.03 24.54
C ARG A 360 18.75 -17.70 23.32
N THR A 361 17.54 -18.22 23.48
CA THR A 361 16.78 -18.83 22.37
C THR A 361 16.52 -17.82 21.26
N SER A 362 16.03 -16.62 21.60
CA SER A 362 15.76 -15.57 20.60
C SER A 362 17.03 -15.05 19.92
N PHE A 363 18.16 -14.96 20.63
CA PHE A 363 19.43 -14.60 19.99
C PHE A 363 19.91 -15.65 19.00
N ARG A 364 19.77 -16.95 19.32
CA ARG A 364 20.11 -18.03 18.38
C ARG A 364 19.25 -17.97 17.12
N GLU A 365 17.95 -17.75 17.29
CA GLU A 365 17.02 -17.62 16.16
C GLU A 365 17.40 -16.43 15.27
N ALA A 366 17.67 -15.26 15.87
CA ALA A 366 18.12 -14.08 15.12
C ALA A 366 19.41 -14.35 14.33
N ILE A 367 20.41 -15.02 14.94
CA ILE A 367 21.67 -15.38 14.28
C ILE A 367 21.43 -16.37 13.13
N ALA A 368 20.57 -17.38 13.34
CA ALA A 368 20.21 -18.35 12.31
C ALA A 368 19.53 -17.67 11.11
N LEU A 369 18.56 -16.79 11.37
CA LEU A 369 17.85 -16.02 10.35
C LEU A 369 18.78 -15.05 9.61
N PHE A 370 19.68 -14.35 10.30
CA PHE A 370 20.67 -13.50 9.64
C PHE A 370 21.55 -14.32 8.68
N ASN A 371 21.99 -15.51 9.08
CA ASN A 371 22.75 -16.40 8.20
C ASN A 371 21.93 -16.87 6.99
N SER A 372 20.69 -17.31 7.20
CA SER A 372 19.82 -17.78 6.09
C SER A 372 19.45 -16.65 5.12
N GLN A 373 19.46 -15.40 5.59
CA GLN A 373 19.25 -14.19 4.78
C GLN A 373 20.52 -13.67 4.10
N GLY A 374 21.65 -14.39 4.19
CA GLY A 374 22.93 -13.95 3.62
C GLY A 374 23.61 -12.80 4.39
N LYS A 375 23.08 -12.41 5.55
CA LYS A 375 23.61 -11.36 6.42
C LYS A 375 24.62 -11.92 7.44
N GLY A 376 25.58 -12.72 6.96
CA GLY A 376 26.55 -13.43 7.81
C GLY A 376 27.44 -12.53 8.67
N ASP A 377 27.74 -11.32 8.22
CA ASP A 377 28.46 -10.32 9.03
C ASP A 377 27.65 -9.86 10.23
N GLN A 378 26.34 -9.64 10.06
CA GLN A 378 25.44 -9.27 11.16
C GLN A 378 25.27 -10.42 12.14
N ALA A 379 25.17 -11.66 11.63
CA ALA A 379 25.12 -12.87 12.46
C ALA A 379 26.37 -13.00 13.34
N ARG A 380 27.57 -12.82 12.76
CA ARG A 380 28.85 -12.83 13.50
C ARG A 380 28.94 -11.70 14.52
N ALA A 381 28.63 -10.47 14.12
CA ALA A 381 28.66 -9.32 15.00
C ALA A 381 27.71 -9.50 16.20
N LEU A 382 26.50 -10.02 15.96
CA LEU A 382 25.53 -10.31 17.01
C LEU A 382 26.05 -11.41 17.94
N HIS A 383 26.57 -12.51 17.38
CA HIS A 383 27.16 -13.61 18.16
C HIS A 383 28.26 -13.11 19.11
N ASP A 384 29.21 -12.32 18.59
CA ASP A 384 30.34 -11.80 19.36
C ASP A 384 29.87 -10.83 20.45
N GLN A 385 28.91 -9.96 20.14
CA GLN A 385 28.34 -9.02 21.09
C GLN A 385 27.66 -9.73 22.26
N VAL A 386 26.92 -10.82 22.01
CA VAL A 386 26.09 -11.46 23.04
C VAL A 386 26.78 -12.62 23.74
N SER A 387 27.87 -13.18 23.19
CA SER A 387 28.64 -14.25 23.82
C SER A 387 29.21 -13.87 25.20
N GLY A 388 29.44 -12.57 25.43
CA GLY A 388 29.82 -12.03 26.74
C GLY A 388 28.66 -11.82 27.72
N LEU A 389 27.41 -11.85 27.24
CA LEU A 389 26.19 -11.58 28.02
C LEU A 389 25.39 -12.84 28.32
N VAL A 390 25.32 -13.77 27.37
CA VAL A 390 24.62 -15.05 27.48
C VAL A 390 25.46 -16.17 26.85
N LYS A 391 25.53 -17.33 27.50
CA LYS A 391 26.22 -18.49 26.93
C LYS A 391 25.41 -19.06 25.77
N LEU A 392 25.82 -18.79 24.53
CA LEU A 392 25.15 -19.32 23.33
C LEU A 392 25.45 -20.81 23.07
N ASN A 393 26.42 -21.42 23.76
CA ASN A 393 26.89 -22.79 23.55
C ASN A 393 25.76 -23.82 23.44
N GLU A 394 25.93 -24.75 22.51
CA GLU A 394 25.04 -25.85 22.18
C GLU A 394 24.61 -26.63 23.44
N VAL A 395 23.30 -26.83 23.57
CA VAL A 395 22.84 -27.98 24.38
C VAL A 395 23.23 -29.19 23.54
N ASN A 396 24.26 -29.91 24.03
CA ASN A 396 24.75 -31.16 23.44
C ASN A 396 23.61 -32.17 23.19
N ALA A 397 23.70 -32.80 22.02
CA ALA A 397 23.17 -34.10 21.60
C ALA A 397 21.65 -34.28 21.44
#